data_AF-A0A960R2G4-F1
#
_entry.id   AF-A0A960R2G4-F1
#
_cell.length_a   1.000
_cell.length_b   1.000
_cell.length_c   1.000
_cell.angle_alpha   90.00
_cell.angle_beta   90.00
_cell.angle_gamma   90.00
#
_symmetry.space_group_name_H-M   'P 1'
#
loop_
_entity.id
_entity.type
_entity.pdbx_description
1 polymer ?
#
loop_
_entity_poly.entity_id
_entity_poly.type
_entity_poly.pdbx_seq_one_letter_code
_entity_poly.pdbx_strand_id
1 'polypeptide(L)'
;MGPFANDGITSDSTPDVTGTGEEGTVVTLFLAGGSAGSDAVAGGNWTIALSAPLADGEHLFSASAVDLAGNQGNETSQGTVLIDTSAPSVTIDQAASQADPTVEEPLAFDVVFSEPVYGF
;
A
#
# COMPACT_ATOMS: atom_id res chain seq x y z
N MET A 1 9.62 0.72 -7.73
CA MET A 1 9.70 0.47 -6.28
C MET A 1 10.04 1.79 -5.60
N GLY A 2 9.03 2.63 -5.42
CA GLY A 2 9.15 3.91 -4.70
C GLY A 2 8.70 3.73 -3.25
N PRO A 3 9.25 4.51 -2.30
CA PRO A 3 8.89 4.39 -0.89
C PRO A 3 7.44 4.83 -0.73
N PHE A 4 6.74 4.23 0.23
CA PHE A 4 5.40 4.60 0.69
C PHE A 4 5.10 6.09 0.45
N ALA A 5 4.16 6.38 -0.46
CA ALA A 5 3.61 7.71 -0.56
C ALA A 5 2.99 8.05 0.81
N ASN A 6 3.22 9.26 1.29
CA ASN A 6 2.77 9.72 2.62
C ASN A 6 1.23 9.77 2.78
N ASP A 7 0.48 9.22 1.83
CA ASP A 7 -0.97 9.05 1.82
C ASP A 7 -1.42 7.66 2.31
N GLY A 8 -0.49 6.72 2.54
CA GLY A 8 -0.81 5.37 2.99
C GLY A 8 -1.32 4.44 1.90
N ILE A 9 -1.18 4.82 0.62
CA ILE A 9 -1.59 4.04 -0.55
C ILE A 9 -0.35 3.42 -1.21
N THR A 10 -0.43 2.14 -1.58
CA THR A 10 0.65 1.44 -2.28
C THR A 10 0.11 0.45 -3.31
N SER A 11 0.83 0.32 -4.43
CA SER A 11 0.61 -0.73 -5.43
C SER A 11 1.46 -1.98 -5.19
N ASP A 12 2.27 -1.98 -4.12
CA ASP A 12 2.96 -3.17 -3.64
C ASP A 12 2.02 -4.00 -2.76
N SER A 13 1.57 -5.14 -3.27
CA SER A 13 0.69 -6.07 -2.54
C SER A 13 1.43 -6.91 -1.50
N THR A 14 2.76 -6.84 -1.41
CA THR A 14 3.58 -7.52 -0.41
C THR A 14 4.49 -6.54 0.34
N PRO A 15 3.92 -5.54 1.03
CA PRO A 15 4.72 -4.51 1.67
C PRO A 15 5.60 -5.08 2.80
N ASP A 16 6.81 -4.54 2.92
CA ASP A 16 7.63 -4.71 4.11
C ASP A 16 7.11 -3.80 5.22
N VAL A 17 6.79 -4.37 6.38
CA VAL A 17 6.40 -3.61 7.56
C VAL A 17 7.62 -3.40 8.44
N THR A 18 7.99 -2.13 8.63
CA THR A 18 9.16 -1.75 9.42
C THR A 18 8.77 -1.01 10.68
N GLY A 19 9.58 -1.11 11.71
CA GLY A 19 9.46 -0.25 12.89
C GLY A 19 10.72 -0.24 13.74
N THR A 20 10.63 0.41 14.89
CA THR A 20 11.72 0.52 15.86
C THR A 20 11.39 -0.25 17.14
N GLY A 21 12.41 -0.66 17.88
CA GLY A 21 12.23 -1.31 19.17
C GLY A 21 13.53 -1.42 19.97
N GLU A 22 13.48 -2.08 21.12
CA GLU A 22 14.65 -2.42 21.92
C GLU A 22 15.36 -3.66 21.35
N GLU A 23 16.70 -3.60 21.25
CA GLU A 23 17.52 -4.67 20.71
C GLU A 23 17.23 -6.04 21.34
N GLY A 24 17.07 -7.07 20.52
CA GLY A 24 16.81 -8.43 20.98
C GLY A 24 15.36 -8.71 21.40
N THR A 25 14.48 -7.70 21.39
CA THR A 25 13.03 -7.90 21.52
C THR A 25 12.49 -8.63 20.29
N VAL A 26 11.57 -9.58 20.48
CA VAL A 26 10.86 -10.23 19.38
C VAL A 26 9.55 -9.49 19.13
N VAL A 27 9.40 -8.92 17.94
CA VAL A 27 8.17 -8.27 17.48
C VAL A 27 7.32 -9.29 16.72
N THR A 28 6.03 -9.35 17.03
CA THR A 28 5.01 -10.08 16.28
C THR A 28 4.08 -9.08 15.61
N LEU A 29 3.95 -9.20 14.29
CA LEU A 29 3.02 -8.40 13.49
C LEU A 29 1.70 -9.15 13.35
N PHE A 30 0.59 -8.43 13.48
CA PHE A 30 -0.75 -8.92 13.27
C PHE A 30 -1.42 -8.18 12.12
N LEU A 31 -2.11 -8.94 11.27
CA LEU A 31 -2.94 -8.44 10.19
C LEU A 31 -4.36 -8.97 10.39
N ALA A 32 -5.33 -8.06 10.47
CA ALA A 32 -6.74 -8.40 10.72
C ALA A 32 -6.96 -9.32 11.95
N GLY A 33 -6.10 -9.20 12.97
CA GLY A 33 -6.13 -10.00 14.19
C GLY A 33 -5.46 -11.38 14.12
N GLY A 34 -4.91 -11.78 12.97
CA GLY A 34 -4.09 -12.98 12.81
C GLY A 34 -2.60 -12.64 12.78
N SER A 35 -1.72 -13.55 13.24
CA SER A 35 -0.27 -13.36 13.14
C SER A 35 0.17 -13.39 11.68
N ALA A 36 0.82 -12.29 11.24
CA ALA A 36 1.34 -12.13 9.89
C ALA A 36 2.84 -12.49 9.79
N GLY A 37 3.54 -12.45 10.92
CA GLY A 37 4.96 -12.79 11.02
C GLY A 37 5.57 -12.28 12.32
N SER A 38 6.84 -12.58 12.52
CA SER A 38 7.62 -12.09 13.66
C SER A 38 9.08 -11.91 13.28
N ASP A 39 9.73 -10.91 13.84
CA ASP A 39 11.17 -10.70 13.69
C ASP A 39 11.79 -10.14 14.97
N ALA A 40 13.09 -10.34 15.14
CA ALA A 40 13.83 -9.76 16.25
C ALA A 40 14.35 -8.36 15.90
N VAL A 41 14.29 -7.45 16.86
CA VAL A 41 14.88 -6.11 16.69
C VAL A 41 16.40 -6.22 16.64
N ALA A 42 16.97 -5.71 15.55
CA ALA A 42 18.41 -5.65 15.32
C ALA A 42 18.86 -4.23 14.93
N GLY A 43 19.87 -3.71 15.60
CA GLY A 43 20.28 -2.30 15.48
C GLY A 43 19.14 -1.31 15.80
N GLY A 44 18.22 -1.67 16.70
CA GLY A 44 17.06 -0.85 17.08
C GLY A 44 15.91 -0.80 16.05
N ASN A 45 16.00 -1.57 14.96
CA ASN A 45 14.99 -1.62 13.91
C ASN A 45 14.54 -3.07 13.67
N TRP A 46 13.35 -3.25 13.11
CA TRP A 46 12.83 -4.55 12.68
C TRP A 46 12.12 -4.44 11.34
N THR A 47 12.04 -5.54 10.60
CA THR A 47 11.35 -5.59 9.30
C THR A 47 10.68 -6.95 9.14
N ILE A 48 9.37 -6.93 8.88
CA ILE A 48 8.58 -8.14 8.65
C ILE A 48 8.01 -8.07 7.24
N ALA A 49 8.50 -8.94 6.37
CA ALA A 49 7.99 -9.10 5.00
C ALA A 49 6.73 -9.97 5.01
N LEU A 50 5.69 -9.52 4.31
CA LEU A 50 4.47 -10.32 4.14
C LEU A 50 4.70 -11.41 3.08
N SER A 51 4.43 -12.65 3.47
CA SER A 51 4.64 -13.82 2.58
C SER A 51 3.52 -14.05 1.58
N ALA A 52 2.34 -13.48 1.82
CA ALA A 52 1.18 -13.59 0.94
C ALA A 52 0.77 -12.19 0.44
N PRO A 53 0.44 -12.06 -0.85
CA PRO A 53 -0.05 -10.80 -1.38
C PRO A 53 -1.40 -10.43 -0.77
N LEU A 54 -1.55 -9.15 -0.45
CA LEU A 54 -2.79 -8.54 0.00
C LEU A 54 -3.64 -8.16 -1.21
N ALA A 55 -4.96 -8.32 -1.08
CA ALA A 55 -5.91 -7.83 -2.08
C ALA A 55 -6.03 -6.31 -1.99
N ASP A 56 -6.48 -5.67 -3.08
CA ASP A 56 -6.83 -4.25 -3.07
C ASP A 56 -7.84 -3.94 -1.97
N GLY A 57 -7.64 -2.82 -1.27
CA GLY A 57 -8.45 -2.39 -0.14
C GLY A 57 -7.64 -2.08 1.11
N GLU A 58 -8.36 -1.73 2.17
CA GLU A 58 -7.79 -1.28 3.44
C GLU A 58 -7.36 -2.47 4.31
N HIS A 59 -6.14 -2.42 4.84
CA HIS A 59 -5.58 -3.43 5.74
C HIS A 59 -5.10 -2.80 7.04
N LEU A 60 -5.47 -3.42 8.17
CA LEU A 60 -5.16 -2.95 9.52
C LEU A 60 -4.08 -3.83 10.14
N PHE A 61 -3.01 -3.17 10.57
CA PHE A 61 -1.84 -3.78 11.19
C PHE A 61 -1.70 -3.37 12.64
N SER A 62 -1.41 -4.32 13.53
CA SER A 62 -0.93 -4.06 14.89
C SER A 62 0.34 -4.87 15.17
N ALA A 63 1.12 -4.46 16.16
CA ALA A 63 2.32 -5.19 16.57
C ALA A 63 2.35 -5.35 18.10
N SER A 64 2.85 -6.49 18.59
CA SER A 64 3.22 -6.69 20.00
C SER A 64 4.68 -7.12 20.06
N ALA A 65 5.33 -6.86 21.19
CA ALA A 65 6.75 -7.13 21.37
C ALA A 65 6.99 -7.89 22.68
N VAL A 66 7.90 -8.85 22.67
CA VAL A 66 8.32 -9.61 23.86
C VAL A 66 9.80 -9.37 24.09
N ASP A 67 10.16 -8.82 25.25
CA ASP A 67 11.55 -8.55 25.60
C ASP A 67 12.34 -9.83 25.92
N LEU A 68 13.67 -9.70 26.10
CA LEU A 68 14.55 -10.83 26.42
C LEU A 68 14.25 -11.48 27.78
N ALA A 69 13.56 -10.77 28.68
CA ALA A 69 13.14 -11.30 29.98
C ALA A 69 11.78 -12.02 29.91
N GLY A 70 11.12 -12.00 28.75
CA GLY A 70 9.81 -12.61 28.52
C GLY A 70 8.63 -11.71 28.89
N ASN A 71 8.84 -10.42 29.14
CA ASN A 71 7.73 -9.49 29.35
C ASN A 71 7.11 -9.14 28.00
N GLN A 72 5.81 -9.38 27.87
CA GLN A 72 5.05 -9.02 26.69
C GLN A 72 4.48 -7.61 26.83
N GLY A 73 4.76 -6.75 25.84
CA GLY A 73 4.12 -5.45 25.68
C GLY A 73 2.73 -5.57 25.07
N ASN A 74 1.86 -4.59 25.38
CA ASN A 74 0.56 -4.44 24.73
C ASN A 74 0.72 -4.27 23.21
N GLU A 75 -0.32 -4.64 22.46
CA GLU A 75 -0.40 -4.30 21.04
C GLU A 75 -0.38 -2.78 20.83
N THR A 76 0.30 -2.34 19.78
CA THR A 76 0.32 -0.95 19.33
C THR A 76 -1.05 -0.50 18.83
N SER A 77 -1.24 0.82 18.70
CA SER A 77 -2.34 1.35 17.89
C SER A 77 -2.27 0.80 16.47
N GLN A 78 -3.44 0.61 15.86
CA GLN A 78 -3.53 0.07 14.50
C GLN A 78 -2.99 1.08 13.49
N GLY A 79 -2.08 0.62 12.62
CA GLY A 79 -1.68 1.32 11.41
C GLY A 79 -2.50 0.83 10.23
N THR A 80 -2.83 1.73 9.30
CA THR A 80 -3.62 1.43 8.11
C THR A 80 -2.76 1.54 6.86
N VAL A 81 -2.92 0.59 5.93
CA VAL A 81 -2.39 0.67 4.57
C VAL A 81 -3.51 0.36 3.58
N LEU A 82 -3.58 1.15 2.51
CA LEU A 82 -4.49 0.92 1.39
C LEU A 82 -3.69 0.30 0.24
N ILE A 83 -4.07 -0.90 -0.17
CA ILE A 83 -3.50 -1.55 -1.35
C ILE A 83 -4.34 -1.17 -2.56
N ASP A 84 -3.69 -0.66 -3.60
CA ASP A 84 -4.31 -0.38 -4.90
C ASP A 84 -3.37 -0.80 -6.03
N THR A 85 -3.60 -2.00 -6.55
CA THR A 85 -2.83 -2.56 -7.68
C THR A 85 -3.47 -2.29 -9.04
N SER A 86 -4.63 -1.64 -9.04
CA SER A 86 -5.37 -1.35 -10.26
C SER A 86 -4.63 -0.27 -11.06
N ALA A 87 -4.32 -0.56 -12.32
CA ALA A 87 -3.71 0.41 -13.20
C ALA A 87 -4.78 1.38 -13.75
N PRO A 88 -4.44 2.66 -13.95
CA PRO A 88 -5.38 3.60 -14.55
C PRO A 88 -5.70 3.16 -15.98
N SER A 89 -6.98 3.22 -16.34
CA SER A 89 -7.44 3.02 -17.71
C SER A 89 -7.63 4.35 -18.42
N VAL A 90 -7.45 4.35 -19.74
CA VAL A 90 -7.62 5.52 -20.60
C VAL A 90 -8.65 5.21 -21.67
N THR A 91 -9.66 6.08 -21.76
CA THR A 91 -10.63 6.05 -22.87
C THR A 91 -10.46 7.30 -23.71
N ILE A 92 -10.53 7.12 -25.03
CA ILE A 92 -10.55 8.20 -26.02
C ILE A 92 -11.94 8.24 -26.61
N ASP A 93 -12.70 9.27 -26.27
CA ASP A 93 -14.05 9.49 -26.79
C ASP A 93 -14.05 10.60 -27.83
N GLN A 94 -14.94 10.49 -28.82
CA GLN A 94 -15.25 11.64 -29.68
C GLN A 94 -15.86 12.74 -28.81
N ALA A 95 -15.39 13.98 -28.99
CA ALA A 95 -15.93 15.12 -28.26
C ALA A 95 -17.46 15.19 -28.43
N ALA A 96 -18.19 15.40 -27.32
CA ALA A 96 -19.66 15.28 -27.26
C ALA A 96 -20.45 16.21 -28.21
N SER A 97 -19.78 17.14 -28.87
CA SER A 97 -20.35 18.07 -29.85
C SER A 97 -19.76 17.94 -31.26
N GLN A 98 -18.89 16.97 -31.52
CA GLN A 98 -18.33 16.77 -32.85
C GLN A 98 -19.30 15.98 -33.73
N ALA A 99 -19.75 16.61 -34.82
CA ALA A 99 -20.47 15.90 -35.88
C ALA A 99 -19.57 14.83 -36.51
N ASP A 100 -20.18 13.78 -37.07
CA ASP A 100 -19.48 12.72 -37.83
C ASP A 100 -18.48 13.36 -38.82
N PRO A 101 -17.16 13.14 -38.68
CA PRO A 101 -16.16 13.88 -39.43
C PRO A 101 -16.24 13.57 -40.92
N THR A 102 -16.78 14.50 -41.69
CA THR A 102 -16.68 14.47 -43.16
C THR A 102 -15.36 15.07 -43.59
N VAL A 103 -14.26 14.35 -43.34
CA VAL A 103 -12.88 14.49 -43.90
C VAL A 103 -12.16 15.87 -43.92
N GLU A 104 -12.76 16.98 -43.48
CA GLU A 104 -12.17 18.33 -43.64
C GLU A 104 -11.77 19.05 -42.33
N GLU A 105 -12.16 18.56 -41.14
CA GLU A 105 -11.72 19.13 -39.85
C GLU A 105 -11.03 18.10 -38.94
N PRO A 106 -10.04 18.51 -38.12
CA PRO A 106 -9.38 17.62 -37.19
C PRO A 106 -10.38 17.02 -36.18
N LEU A 107 -10.22 15.73 -35.91
CA LEU A 107 -10.96 15.03 -34.87
C LEU A 107 -10.54 15.53 -33.49
N ALA A 108 -11.48 16.08 -32.73
CA ALA A 108 -11.30 16.42 -31.34
C ALA A 108 -11.67 15.21 -30.48
N PHE A 109 -10.79 14.85 -29.56
CA PHE A 109 -11.02 13.77 -28.61
C PHE A 109 -10.81 14.27 -27.20
N ASP A 110 -11.61 13.74 -26.28
CA ASP A 110 -11.38 13.89 -24.85
C ASP A 110 -10.63 12.67 -24.34
N VAL A 111 -9.63 12.90 -23.49
CA VAL A 111 -8.89 11.83 -22.79
C VAL A 111 -9.37 11.82 -21.35
N VAL A 112 -9.97 10.71 -20.94
CA VAL A 112 -10.45 10.53 -19.57
C VAL A 112 -9.69 9.36 -18.93
N PHE A 113 -9.16 9.61 -17.72
CA PHE A 113 -8.54 8.60 -16.88
C PHE A 113 -9.55 8.12 -15.82
N SER A 114 -9.51 6.84 -15.47
CA SER A 114 -10.38 6.28 -14.42
C SER A 114 -10.07 6.78 -13.01
N GLU A 115 -8.89 7.35 -12.80
CA GLU A 115 -8.39 7.84 -11.51
C GLU A 115 -7.31 8.92 -11.71
N PRO A 116 -6.94 9.69 -10.67
CA PRO A 116 -5.83 10.63 -10.75
C PRO A 116 -4.50 9.92 -11.07
N VAL A 117 -3.79 10.41 -12.08
CA VAL A 117 -2.45 9.91 -12.42
C VAL A 117 -1.40 10.81 -11.78
N TYR A 118 -0.53 10.24 -10.93
CA TYR A 118 0.58 10.94 -10.29
C TYR A 118 1.93 10.51 -10.90
N GLY A 119 2.89 11.44 -11.00
CA GLY A 119 4.30 11.11 -11.25
C GLY A 119 4.80 11.13 -12.70
N PHE A 120 4.37 12.11 -13.51
CA PHE A 120 5.08 12.48 -14.76
C PHE A 120 6.26 13.43 -14.49
#